data_AF-P22541-F1
#
_entry.id   AF-P22541-F1
#
_cell.length_a   1.000
_cell.length_b   1.000
_cell.length_c   1.000
_cell.angle_alpha   90.00
_cell.angle_beta   90.00
_cell.angle_gamma   90.00
#
_symmetry.space_group_name_H-M   'P 1'
#
loop_
_entity.id
_entity.type
_entity.pdbx_description
1 polymer ?
#
loop_
_entity_poly.entity_id
_entity_poly.type
_entity_poly.pdbx_seq_one_letter_code
_entity_poly.pdbx_strand_id
1 'polypeptide(L)'
;MVSKKQKFLTVILVIVLAIVIVGGVFGISFVKGRVTFPWQLQNSEAKTEQVKEPAKEEPKLVIKEKKQDESAKKEQELKKAKEEAEAAVEKETEKTEEEPVDNLLNDMKLKYYGKLAVEGSHLVDADGHEVLLMGVSTHGINWYPEYASAETIKSLRDTWGINVIRLAMYTSDYNGYCVAGKENQEKLKDIIDDAVEAATDNDMYVIIDWHTLNDADPNEYKADAIQFFGEMVRKYKDNENVIYEICNEPNGDTTWNDVRRYANEVIPVIRNVDAIILVGTPKWATDLDSVLDKPLDFDNIMYTYHFYAGTHHKAERNALRDALDEGLPVFISEYGLVDADGDGNLNEKEADYWYDMIRKEYGVSSCMWNLSNKDEGSAMINADCDKLSDFTEEDLSESAMWLIDQISQLKHSDLEQGVDWITPENNNR
;
A
#
# COMPACT_ATOMS: atom_id res chain seq x y z
N MET A 1 0.82 14.99 -53.96
CA MET A 1 -0.32 14.11 -53.62
C MET A 1 0.12 12.66 -53.75
N VAL A 2 0.35 11.96 -52.64
CA VAL A 2 0.60 10.50 -52.64
C VAL A 2 -0.72 9.80 -53.00
N SER A 3 -0.72 8.92 -53.99
CA SER A 3 -1.95 8.27 -54.45
C SER A 3 -2.56 7.39 -53.34
N LYS A 4 -3.89 7.21 -53.32
CA LYS A 4 -4.56 6.29 -52.37
C LYS A 4 -3.93 4.88 -52.36
N LYS A 5 -3.43 4.40 -53.51
CA LYS A 5 -2.73 3.11 -53.60
C LYS A 5 -1.40 3.09 -52.84
N GLN A 6 -0.63 4.17 -52.87
CA GLN A 6 0.62 4.25 -52.12
C GLN A 6 0.38 4.33 -50.61
N LYS A 7 -0.61 5.11 -50.15
CA LYS A 7 -0.98 5.13 -48.72
C LYS A 7 -1.39 3.76 -48.21
N PHE A 8 -2.18 3.02 -48.99
CA PHE A 8 -2.61 1.67 -48.63
C PHE A 8 -1.44 0.68 -48.56
N LEU A 9 -0.50 0.74 -49.51
CA LEU A 9 0.72 -0.06 -49.46
C LEU A 9 1.59 0.26 -48.23
N THR A 10 1.74 1.54 -47.87
CA THR A 10 2.52 1.94 -46.68
C THR A 10 1.88 1.41 -45.40
N VAL A 11 0.56 1.46 -45.26
CA VAL A 11 -0.14 0.91 -44.08
C VAL A 11 0.04 -0.60 -43.98
N ILE A 12 -0.08 -1.35 -45.08
CA ILE A 12 0.17 -2.80 -45.07
C ILE A 12 1.62 -3.08 -44.68
N LEU A 13 2.59 -2.33 -45.19
CA LEU A 13 4.00 -2.56 -44.90
C LEU A 13 4.33 -2.29 -43.43
N VAL A 14 3.70 -1.27 -42.81
CA VAL A 14 3.82 -0.98 -41.37
C VAL A 14 3.17 -2.09 -40.52
N ILE A 15 2.00 -2.59 -40.90
CA ILE A 15 1.35 -3.71 -40.19
C ILE A 15 2.18 -4.98 -40.28
N VAL A 16 2.74 -5.30 -41.46
CA VAL A 16 3.60 -6.48 -41.63
C VAL A 16 4.89 -6.33 -40.83
N LEU A 17 5.51 -5.14 -40.80
CA LEU A 17 6.70 -4.92 -39.96
C LEU A 17 6.36 -5.04 -38.46
N ALA A 18 5.22 -4.51 -38.01
CA ALA A 18 4.78 -4.64 -36.63
C ALA A 18 4.54 -6.10 -36.24
N ILE A 19 3.89 -6.90 -37.11
CA ILE A 19 3.67 -8.34 -36.87
C ILE A 19 4.99 -9.11 -36.89
N VAL A 20 5.96 -8.76 -37.74
CA VAL A 20 7.27 -9.41 -37.78
C VAL A 20 8.14 -9.03 -36.59
N ILE A 21 8.05 -7.79 -36.09
CA ILE A 21 8.75 -7.38 -34.86
C ILE A 21 8.13 -8.07 -33.64
N VAL A 22 6.80 -8.09 -33.52
CA VAL A 22 6.11 -8.79 -32.43
C VAL A 22 6.35 -10.30 -32.51
N GLY A 23 6.23 -10.92 -33.69
CA GLY A 23 6.46 -12.36 -33.86
C GLY A 23 7.93 -12.78 -33.75
N GLY A 24 8.85 -11.92 -34.21
CA GLY A 24 10.29 -12.19 -34.22
C GLY A 24 10.98 -11.96 -32.89
N VAL A 25 10.49 -11.03 -32.07
CA VAL A 25 11.01 -10.79 -30.71
C VAL A 25 10.36 -11.72 -29.69
N PHE A 26 9.11 -12.16 -29.89
CA PHE A 26 8.38 -12.92 -28.87
C PHE A 26 8.07 -14.39 -29.15
N GLY A 27 8.54 -14.98 -30.25
CA GLY A 27 8.46 -16.45 -30.45
C GLY A 27 7.07 -17.03 -30.18
N ILE A 28 6.02 -16.32 -30.61
CA ILE A 28 4.64 -16.67 -30.31
C ILE A 28 4.21 -17.81 -31.25
N SER A 29 4.10 -19.03 -30.72
CA SER A 29 3.35 -20.11 -31.38
C SER A 29 1.92 -20.12 -30.85
N PHE A 30 0.95 -19.97 -31.76
CA PHE A 30 -0.46 -20.20 -31.47
C PHE A 30 -0.76 -21.70 -31.58
N VAL A 31 -0.86 -22.40 -30.44
CA VAL A 31 -1.40 -23.75 -30.38
C VAL A 31 -2.50 -23.79 -29.31
N LYS A 32 -3.73 -24.14 -29.72
CA LYS A 32 -4.91 -24.34 -28.83
C LYS A 32 -5.32 -23.13 -27.97
N GLY A 33 -5.30 -21.92 -28.52
CA GLY A 33 -5.90 -20.75 -27.84
C GLY A 33 -5.16 -20.28 -26.58
N ARG A 34 -3.91 -20.72 -26.38
CA ARG A 34 -3.01 -20.20 -25.34
C ARG A 34 -1.78 -19.58 -26.00
N VAL A 35 -1.41 -18.38 -25.53
CA VAL A 35 -0.10 -17.78 -25.81
C VAL A 35 0.92 -18.54 -24.97
N THR A 36 1.91 -19.15 -25.62
CA THR A 36 3.01 -19.87 -24.96
C THR A 36 4.33 -19.24 -25.34
N PHE A 37 5.16 -18.89 -24.35
CA PHE A 37 6.50 -18.36 -24.59
C PHE A 37 7.57 -19.47 -24.57
N PRO A 38 8.68 -19.33 -25.33
CA PRO A 38 9.69 -20.38 -25.49
C PRO A 38 10.37 -20.87 -24.20
N TRP A 39 10.41 -20.09 -23.12
CA TRP A 39 10.98 -20.53 -21.84
C TRP A 39 10.04 -21.43 -21.01
N GLN A 40 8.74 -21.49 -21.34
CA GLN A 40 7.76 -22.31 -20.62
C GLN A 40 7.78 -23.80 -21.03
N LEU A 41 8.63 -24.21 -21.97
CA LEU A 41 8.74 -25.59 -22.46
C LEU A 41 9.84 -26.42 -21.78
N GLN A 42 10.51 -25.91 -20.75
CA GLN A 42 11.71 -26.57 -20.20
C GLN A 42 11.51 -27.36 -18.90
N ASN A 43 10.29 -27.43 -18.33
CA ASN A 43 10.02 -28.23 -17.13
C ASN A 43 8.97 -29.31 -17.40
N SER A 44 9.37 -30.39 -18.06
CA SER A 44 8.71 -31.69 -17.93
C SER A 44 9.78 -32.76 -17.90
N GLU A 45 9.97 -33.39 -16.73
CA GLU A 45 10.82 -34.56 -16.39
C GLU A 45 11.78 -34.28 -15.22
N ALA A 46 11.25 -34.20 -14.00
CA ALA A 46 12.02 -34.54 -12.81
C ALA A 46 11.07 -35.04 -11.71
N LYS A 47 11.54 -36.05 -10.98
CA LYS A 47 10.76 -36.96 -10.14
C LYS A 47 10.29 -36.29 -8.85
N THR A 48 9.16 -36.78 -8.37
CA THR A 48 8.63 -36.62 -7.02
C THR A 48 9.65 -37.06 -5.97
N GLU A 49 10.15 -36.11 -5.18
CA GLU A 49 10.69 -36.34 -3.83
C GLU A 49 9.95 -35.41 -2.86
N GLN A 50 9.53 -35.97 -1.72
CA GLN A 50 8.89 -35.22 -0.64
C GLN A 50 9.88 -34.21 -0.05
N VAL A 51 9.67 -32.93 -0.33
CA VAL A 51 10.40 -31.82 0.31
C VAL A 51 9.63 -31.44 1.58
N LYS A 52 10.29 -31.57 2.74
CA LYS A 52 9.86 -30.95 4.00
C LYS A 52 9.88 -29.43 3.83
N GLU A 53 8.82 -28.75 4.26
CA GLU A 53 8.75 -27.29 4.35
C GLU A 53 10.03 -26.72 4.99
N PRO A 54 10.75 -25.80 4.32
CA PRO A 54 11.79 -25.02 4.96
C PRO A 54 11.14 -24.00 5.90
N ALA A 55 11.83 -23.67 7.00
CA ALA A 55 11.37 -22.68 7.98
C ALA A 55 11.08 -21.33 7.31
N LYS A 56 10.02 -20.64 7.78
CA LYS A 56 9.72 -19.23 7.47
C LYS A 56 10.98 -18.40 7.74
N GLU A 57 11.70 -17.98 6.72
CA GLU A 57 12.71 -16.93 6.86
C GLU A 57 12.20 -15.70 6.13
N GLU A 58 11.47 -14.86 6.87
CA GLU A 58 11.01 -13.55 6.43
C GLU A 58 12.22 -12.63 6.25
N PRO A 59 12.23 -11.79 5.21
CA PRO A 59 13.26 -10.77 5.05
C PRO A 59 13.17 -9.78 6.22
N LYS A 60 14.32 -9.49 6.84
CA LYS A 60 14.43 -8.32 7.71
C LYS A 60 14.45 -7.09 6.81
N LEU A 61 13.70 -6.04 7.14
CA LEU A 61 13.87 -4.72 6.55
C LEU A 61 15.34 -4.29 6.82
N VAL A 62 16.21 -4.34 5.81
CA VAL A 62 17.62 -3.98 5.97
C VAL A 62 17.87 -2.59 5.40
N ILE A 63 17.62 -1.56 6.20
CA ILE A 63 18.18 -0.23 5.96
C ILE A 63 19.51 -0.14 6.72
N LYS A 64 20.62 0.03 5.99
CA LYS A 64 21.96 0.12 6.58
C LYS A 64 22.24 1.53 7.09
N GLU A 65 22.03 1.76 8.38
CA GLU A 65 22.54 2.97 9.05
C GLU A 65 23.57 2.66 10.15
N LYS A 66 24.54 3.58 10.30
CA LYS A 66 25.65 3.49 11.27
C LYS A 66 25.13 3.73 12.70
N LYS A 67 24.91 2.67 13.47
CA LYS A 67 24.61 2.78 14.91
C LYS A 67 25.77 3.41 15.69
N GLN A 68 25.47 4.47 16.44
CA GLN A 68 26.19 4.86 17.65
C GLN A 68 25.43 4.28 18.85
N ASP A 69 26.16 3.54 19.66
CA ASP A 69 25.70 2.70 20.77
C ASP A 69 25.68 3.54 22.07
N GLU A 70 24.58 3.55 22.82
CA GLU A 70 24.64 3.80 24.27
C GLU A 70 23.39 3.34 25.05
N SER A 71 23.56 2.18 25.68
CA SER A 71 23.18 1.88 27.07
C SER A 71 21.89 1.12 27.37
N ALA A 72 22.12 -0.16 27.67
CA ALA A 72 21.32 -1.03 28.50
C ALA A 72 21.23 -0.53 29.95
N LYS A 73 20.01 -0.55 30.53
CA LYS A 73 19.65 -0.83 31.95
C LYS A 73 18.27 -0.23 32.27
N LYS A 74 17.19 -0.98 32.08
CA LYS A 74 15.89 -0.70 32.76
C LYS A 74 14.87 -1.86 32.81
N GLU A 75 15.25 -3.07 32.40
CA GLU A 75 14.30 -4.15 32.11
C GLU A 75 14.02 -5.15 33.26
N GLN A 76 14.55 -4.92 34.46
CA GLN A 76 14.36 -5.83 35.61
C GLN A 76 13.51 -5.26 36.77
N GLU A 77 13.02 -4.03 36.68
CA GLU A 77 12.14 -3.43 37.71
C GLU A 77 10.67 -3.34 37.31
N LEU A 78 10.32 -3.50 36.02
CA LEU A 78 8.93 -3.43 35.54
C LEU A 78 8.16 -4.77 35.62
N LYS A 79 8.87 -5.91 35.64
CA LYS A 79 8.26 -7.26 35.73
C LYS A 79 7.78 -7.65 37.13
N LYS A 80 8.15 -6.90 38.17
CA LYS A 80 7.74 -7.19 39.55
C LYS A 80 6.59 -6.30 40.07
N ALA A 81 6.24 -5.25 39.33
CA ALA A 81 5.13 -4.35 39.67
C ALA A 81 3.81 -4.72 38.96
N LYS A 82 3.86 -5.57 37.92
CA LYS A 82 2.66 -6.05 37.19
C LYS A 82 2.03 -7.29 37.85
N GLU A 83 2.82 -8.15 38.50
CA GLU A 83 2.31 -9.37 39.17
C GLU A 83 1.66 -9.12 40.55
N GLU A 84 1.85 -7.95 41.17
CA GLU A 84 1.24 -7.60 42.48
C GLU A 84 -0.07 -6.78 42.34
N ALA A 85 -0.42 -6.33 41.13
CA ALA A 85 -1.66 -5.58 40.86
C ALA A 85 -2.85 -6.48 40.45
N GLU A 86 -2.59 -7.69 39.94
CA GLU A 86 -3.61 -8.61 39.41
C GLU A 86 -4.23 -9.54 40.48
N ALA A 87 -3.74 -9.50 41.73
CA ALA A 87 -4.21 -10.37 42.82
C ALA A 87 -5.26 -9.75 43.76
N ALA A 88 -5.81 -8.56 43.46
CA ALA A 88 -6.61 -7.77 44.40
C ALA A 88 -8.09 -7.52 44.02
N VAL A 89 -8.60 -8.09 42.93
CA VAL A 89 -9.99 -7.83 42.47
C VAL A 89 -10.74 -9.16 42.20
N GLU A 90 -10.95 -9.94 43.25
CA GLU A 90 -11.96 -11.00 43.28
C GLU A 90 -13.01 -10.65 44.34
N LYS A 91 -14.12 -10.02 43.94
CA LYS A 91 -15.46 -10.22 44.53
C LYS A 91 -16.54 -9.38 43.85
N GLU A 92 -17.67 -10.05 43.62
CA GLU A 92 -19.02 -9.54 43.28
C GLU A 92 -19.35 -9.39 41.79
N THR A 93 -19.79 -10.50 41.20
CA THR A 93 -20.60 -10.54 39.98
C THR A 93 -22.07 -10.70 40.36
N GLU A 94 -22.87 -9.67 40.11
CA GLU A 94 -24.33 -9.74 40.06
C GLU A 94 -24.76 -9.44 38.61
N LYS A 95 -25.59 -10.32 38.04
CA LYS A 95 -25.95 -10.35 36.62
C LYS A 95 -27.01 -9.31 36.29
N THR A 96 -26.69 -8.39 35.39
CA THR A 96 -27.64 -7.63 34.57
C THR A 96 -27.33 -7.91 33.10
N GLU A 97 -28.33 -8.38 32.36
CA GLU A 97 -28.28 -8.46 30.89
C GLU A 97 -28.31 -7.03 30.34
N GLU A 98 -27.15 -6.50 29.98
CA GLU A 98 -27.01 -5.25 29.22
C GLU A 98 -26.96 -5.57 27.72
N GLU A 99 -27.68 -4.78 26.93
CA GLU A 99 -27.61 -4.80 25.46
C GLU A 99 -26.16 -4.59 24.99
N PRO A 100 -25.75 -5.12 23.82
CA PRO A 100 -24.37 -4.98 23.36
C PRO A 100 -24.03 -3.49 23.28
N VAL A 101 -23.16 -3.04 24.18
CA VAL A 101 -22.52 -1.74 24.06
C VAL A 101 -21.64 -1.85 22.81
N ASP A 102 -21.91 -1.02 21.82
CA ASP A 102 -21.10 -0.91 20.60
C ASP A 102 -19.66 -0.60 21.04
N ASN A 103 -18.75 -1.57 20.97
CA ASN A 103 -17.33 -1.39 21.25
C ASN A 103 -16.66 -0.71 20.04
N LEU A 104 -17.19 0.43 19.62
CA LEU A 104 -16.59 1.23 18.57
C LEU A 104 -15.34 1.91 19.17
N LEU A 105 -14.17 1.60 18.63
CA LEU A 105 -12.93 2.33 18.96
C LEU A 105 -13.01 3.78 18.44
N ASN A 106 -13.79 4.00 17.38
CA ASN A 106 -14.06 5.31 16.81
C ASN A 106 -15.46 5.33 16.14
N ASP A 107 -16.26 6.34 16.46
CA ASP A 107 -17.59 6.56 15.88
C ASP A 107 -17.54 7.27 14.51
N MET A 108 -16.39 7.83 14.13
CA MET A 108 -16.24 8.59 12.89
C MET A 108 -15.75 7.73 11.73
N LYS A 109 -16.38 7.91 10.57
CA LYS A 109 -15.98 7.26 9.31
C LYS A 109 -15.61 8.29 8.27
N LEU A 110 -14.44 8.11 7.66
CA LEU A 110 -14.01 8.93 6.53
C LEU A 110 -14.93 8.68 5.33
N LYS A 111 -15.15 9.70 4.53
CA LYS A 111 -16.08 9.63 3.39
C LYS A 111 -15.48 8.82 2.23
N TYR A 112 -16.35 8.16 1.48
CA TYR A 112 -16.06 7.69 0.14
C TYR A 112 -16.48 8.73 -0.89
N TYR A 113 -15.59 9.08 -1.80
CA TYR A 113 -15.75 10.22 -2.70
C TYR A 113 -16.13 9.82 -4.14
N GLY A 114 -16.26 8.52 -4.42
CA GLY A 114 -16.49 8.01 -5.76
C GLY A 114 -15.24 8.08 -6.61
N LYS A 115 -15.38 8.48 -7.88
CA LYS A 115 -14.25 8.55 -8.79
C LYS A 115 -13.28 9.67 -8.40
N LEU A 116 -11.99 9.34 -8.38
CA LEU A 116 -10.90 10.26 -8.08
C LEU A 116 -10.17 10.76 -9.33
N ALA A 117 -9.57 11.94 -9.21
CA ALA A 117 -8.61 12.49 -10.17
C ALA A 117 -7.47 13.21 -9.44
N VAL A 118 -6.39 13.56 -10.16
CA VAL A 118 -5.32 14.42 -9.66
C VAL A 118 -5.42 15.78 -10.35
N GLU A 119 -5.57 16.84 -9.56
CA GLU A 119 -5.57 18.22 -10.02
C GLU A 119 -4.50 19.03 -9.29
N GLY A 120 -3.47 19.47 -10.02
CA GLY A 120 -2.30 20.11 -9.41
C GLY A 120 -1.59 19.14 -8.44
N SER A 121 -1.44 19.56 -7.19
CA SER A 121 -0.88 18.76 -6.09
C SER A 121 -1.91 17.90 -5.35
N HIS A 122 -3.20 18.01 -5.68
CA HIS A 122 -4.28 17.46 -4.85
C HIS A 122 -4.95 16.27 -5.53
N LEU A 123 -5.38 15.32 -4.70
CA LEU A 123 -6.34 14.29 -5.08
C LEU A 123 -7.74 14.89 -4.93
N VAL A 124 -8.60 14.75 -5.94
CA VAL A 124 -9.94 15.36 -5.96
C VAL A 124 -11.03 14.36 -6.33
N ASP A 125 -12.27 14.65 -5.95
CA ASP A 125 -13.47 13.92 -6.37
C ASP A 125 -13.96 14.34 -7.76
N ALA A 126 -15.05 13.73 -8.23
CA ALA A 126 -15.64 14.03 -9.54
C ALA A 126 -16.18 15.46 -9.70
N ASP A 127 -16.39 16.19 -8.59
CA ASP A 127 -16.85 17.58 -8.57
C ASP A 127 -15.67 18.58 -8.41
N GLY A 128 -14.43 18.08 -8.27
CA GLY A 128 -13.22 18.89 -8.12
C GLY A 128 -12.93 19.33 -6.68
N HIS A 129 -13.58 18.72 -5.68
CA HIS A 129 -13.25 18.95 -4.27
C HIS A 129 -12.09 18.05 -3.85
N GLU A 130 -11.16 18.56 -3.05
CA GLU A 130 -10.04 17.77 -2.52
C GLU A 130 -10.54 16.55 -1.72
N VAL A 131 -9.84 15.41 -1.79
CA VAL A 131 -10.16 14.16 -1.06
C VAL A 131 -9.00 13.65 -0.19
N LEU A 132 -9.35 13.08 0.97
CA LEU A 132 -8.40 12.64 1.99
C LEU A 132 -8.64 11.16 2.20
N LEU A 133 -7.63 10.38 1.82
CA LEU A 133 -7.60 8.96 2.10
C LEU A 133 -6.71 8.71 3.31
N MET A 134 -7.26 8.11 4.36
CA MET A 134 -6.48 7.61 5.49
C MET A 134 -6.81 6.14 5.70
N GLY A 135 -5.77 5.36 5.87
CA GLY A 135 -5.91 3.93 5.98
C GLY A 135 -4.66 3.23 6.46
N VAL A 136 -4.64 1.93 6.19
CA VAL A 136 -3.58 1.03 6.60
C VAL A 136 -3.08 0.26 5.39
N SER A 137 -1.83 -0.17 5.45
CA SER A 137 -1.27 -1.16 4.55
C SER A 137 -1.31 -2.51 5.23
N THR A 138 -1.67 -3.57 4.51
CA THR A 138 -1.31 -4.92 4.91
C THR A 138 0.20 -4.99 5.08
N HIS A 139 0.70 -5.91 5.90
CA HIS A 139 2.05 -6.43 5.66
C HIS A 139 2.06 -7.17 4.30
N GLY A 140 3.19 -7.78 3.91
CA GLY A 140 3.23 -8.65 2.75
C GLY A 140 2.11 -9.69 2.76
N ILE A 141 1.18 -9.62 1.80
CA ILE A 141 0.01 -10.54 1.70
C ILE A 141 0.44 -11.99 1.41
N ASN A 142 1.69 -12.20 1.02
CA ASN A 142 2.35 -13.50 0.92
C ASN A 142 2.73 -14.13 2.28
N TRP A 143 2.68 -13.36 3.37
CA TRP A 143 3.00 -13.80 4.73
C TRP A 143 1.84 -13.65 5.71
N TYR A 144 1.08 -12.55 5.63
CA TYR A 144 -0.06 -12.24 6.49
C TYR A 144 -1.37 -12.04 5.68
N PRO A 145 -1.76 -13.01 4.82
CA PRO A 145 -2.94 -12.88 3.95
C PRO A 145 -4.27 -12.74 4.70
N GLU A 146 -4.37 -13.26 5.91
CA GLU A 146 -5.60 -13.32 6.70
C GLU A 146 -6.19 -11.94 7.00
N TYR A 147 -5.33 -10.91 7.11
CA TYR A 147 -5.76 -9.54 7.39
C TYR A 147 -6.22 -8.77 6.14
N ALA A 148 -6.05 -9.35 4.94
CA ALA A 148 -6.66 -8.85 3.71
C ALA A 148 -8.06 -9.44 3.46
N SER A 149 -8.72 -9.97 4.49
CA SER A 149 -10.05 -10.60 4.39
C SER A 149 -11.19 -9.57 4.39
N ALA A 150 -12.34 -9.99 3.87
CA ALA A 150 -13.56 -9.16 3.88
C ALA A 150 -14.05 -8.79 5.29
N GLU A 151 -13.89 -9.71 6.25
CA GLU A 151 -14.22 -9.49 7.66
C GLU A 151 -13.33 -8.40 8.27
N THR A 152 -12.01 -8.46 8.02
CA THR A 152 -11.06 -7.45 8.50
C THR A 152 -11.28 -6.10 7.86
N ILE A 153 -11.39 -6.03 6.54
CA ILE A 153 -11.60 -4.76 5.82
C ILE A 153 -12.87 -4.06 6.31
N LYS A 154 -13.97 -4.81 6.45
CA LYS A 154 -15.21 -4.27 7.01
C LYS A 154 -15.02 -3.81 8.45
N SER A 155 -14.37 -4.59 9.30
CA SER A 155 -14.14 -4.22 10.69
C SER A 155 -13.34 -2.91 10.79
N LEU A 156 -12.25 -2.77 10.03
CA LEU A 156 -11.43 -1.56 10.04
C LEU A 156 -12.22 -0.34 9.54
N ARG A 157 -13.04 -0.51 8.50
CA ARG A 157 -13.97 0.53 8.03
C ARG A 157 -14.90 0.98 9.15
N ASP A 158 -15.52 0.01 9.80
CA ASP A 158 -16.60 0.25 10.76
C ASP A 158 -16.10 0.78 12.10
N THR A 159 -14.94 0.31 12.59
CA THR A 159 -14.48 0.59 13.95
C THR A 159 -13.28 1.53 14.02
N TRP A 160 -12.46 1.63 12.97
CA TRP A 160 -11.32 2.59 12.93
C TRP A 160 -11.66 3.82 12.11
N GLY A 161 -12.59 3.70 11.15
CA GLY A 161 -13.06 4.81 10.32
C GLY A 161 -12.25 5.07 9.05
N ILE A 162 -11.36 4.14 8.67
CA ILE A 162 -10.52 4.26 7.48
C ILE A 162 -11.35 4.23 6.18
N ASN A 163 -10.84 4.81 5.09
CA ASN A 163 -11.47 4.78 3.77
C ASN A 163 -10.56 4.24 2.66
N VAL A 164 -9.35 3.78 2.99
CA VAL A 164 -8.45 3.11 2.04
C VAL A 164 -7.74 1.93 2.70
N ILE A 165 -7.52 0.86 1.95
CA ILE A 165 -6.67 -0.27 2.33
C ILE A 165 -5.60 -0.48 1.26
N ARG A 166 -4.34 -0.64 1.65
CA ARG A 166 -3.23 -0.94 0.71
C ARG A 166 -2.82 -2.40 0.81
N LEU A 167 -2.69 -3.06 -0.33
CA LEU A 167 -2.36 -4.49 -0.45
C LEU A 167 -0.91 -4.65 -0.93
N ALA A 168 0.02 -4.84 0.01
CA ALA A 168 1.44 -5.00 -0.26
C ALA A 168 1.75 -6.39 -0.84
N MET A 169 1.79 -6.52 -2.16
CA MET A 169 2.13 -7.77 -2.84
C MET A 169 3.61 -7.82 -3.19
N TYR A 170 4.41 -8.44 -2.32
CA TYR A 170 5.84 -8.61 -2.54
C TYR A 170 6.13 -9.38 -3.83
N THR A 171 7.15 -8.94 -4.54
CA THR A 171 7.49 -9.41 -5.89
C THR A 171 8.57 -10.49 -5.84
N SER A 172 9.68 -10.22 -5.17
CA SER A 172 10.92 -10.99 -5.24
C SER A 172 11.27 -11.77 -3.97
N ASP A 173 10.63 -11.42 -2.86
CA ASP A 173 10.86 -12.01 -1.54
C ASP A 173 10.28 -13.41 -1.39
N TYR A 174 10.52 -14.06 -0.24
CA TYR A 174 9.96 -15.39 0.03
C TYR A 174 8.43 -15.41 -0.14
N ASN A 175 7.93 -16.33 -0.97
CA ASN A 175 6.52 -16.39 -1.41
C ASN A 175 6.04 -15.17 -2.22
N GLY A 176 6.95 -14.36 -2.76
CA GLY A 176 6.64 -13.25 -3.64
C GLY A 176 6.11 -13.70 -5.01
N TYR A 177 5.39 -12.78 -5.67
CA TYR A 177 4.66 -13.04 -6.92
C TYR A 177 5.57 -13.59 -8.05
N CYS A 178 6.81 -13.11 -8.14
CA CYS A 178 7.70 -13.43 -9.25
C CYS A 178 8.55 -14.70 -9.01
N VAL A 179 8.67 -15.16 -7.77
CA VAL A 179 9.66 -16.20 -7.39
C VAL A 179 9.05 -17.52 -6.91
N ALA A 180 7.77 -17.52 -6.49
CA ALA A 180 7.13 -18.70 -5.88
C ALA A 180 6.24 -19.52 -6.84
N GLY A 181 6.27 -19.21 -8.14
CA GLY A 181 5.60 -19.99 -9.18
C GLY A 181 4.08 -19.72 -9.31
N LYS A 182 3.47 -20.34 -10.33
CA LYS A 182 2.11 -20.00 -10.78
C LYS A 182 1.01 -20.25 -9.74
N GLU A 183 1.11 -21.32 -8.96
CA GLU A 183 0.11 -21.60 -7.92
C GLU A 183 0.11 -20.50 -6.85
N ASN A 184 1.28 -19.96 -6.50
CA ASN A 184 1.39 -18.83 -5.59
C ASN A 184 0.88 -17.53 -6.23
N GLN A 185 1.17 -17.30 -7.52
CA GLN A 185 0.62 -16.16 -8.26
C GLN A 185 -0.91 -16.14 -8.26
N GLU A 186 -1.57 -17.28 -8.48
CA GLU A 186 -3.04 -17.34 -8.42
C GLU A 186 -3.54 -17.09 -6.99
N LYS A 187 -2.92 -17.66 -5.94
CA LYS A 187 -3.30 -17.38 -4.55
C LYS A 187 -3.23 -15.89 -4.19
N LEU A 188 -2.14 -15.20 -4.58
CA LEU A 188 -1.99 -13.77 -4.33
C LEU A 188 -3.06 -12.96 -5.08
N LYS A 189 -3.39 -13.35 -6.30
CA LYS A 189 -4.47 -12.72 -7.07
C LYS A 189 -5.86 -12.97 -6.48
N ASP A 190 -6.10 -14.14 -5.90
CA ASP A 190 -7.35 -14.46 -5.20
C ASP A 190 -7.50 -13.59 -3.94
N ILE A 191 -6.42 -13.41 -3.15
CA ILE A 191 -6.41 -12.49 -2.00
C ILE A 191 -6.73 -11.05 -2.43
N ILE A 192 -6.12 -10.58 -3.52
CA ILE A 192 -6.41 -9.25 -4.06
C ILE A 192 -7.87 -9.14 -4.51
N ASP A 193 -8.46 -10.19 -5.09
CA ASP A 193 -9.86 -10.20 -5.51
C ASP A 193 -10.80 -10.01 -4.32
N ASP A 194 -10.63 -10.84 -3.30
CA ASP A 194 -11.45 -10.80 -2.08
C ASP A 194 -11.34 -9.42 -1.41
N ALA A 195 -10.14 -8.83 -1.37
CA ALA A 195 -9.90 -7.52 -0.80
C ALA A 195 -10.50 -6.37 -1.65
N VAL A 196 -10.43 -6.45 -2.98
CA VAL A 196 -11.04 -5.45 -3.88
C VAL A 196 -12.57 -5.52 -3.80
N GLU A 197 -13.16 -6.72 -3.77
CA GLU A 197 -14.60 -6.91 -3.55
C GLU A 197 -15.01 -6.32 -2.20
N ALA A 198 -14.31 -6.67 -1.13
CA ALA A 198 -14.60 -6.16 0.21
C ALA A 198 -14.47 -4.63 0.32
N ALA A 199 -13.42 -4.03 -0.24
CA ALA A 199 -13.27 -2.58 -0.25
C ALA A 199 -14.42 -1.90 -1.03
N THR A 200 -14.82 -2.48 -2.17
CA THR A 200 -15.94 -1.99 -2.97
C THR A 200 -17.27 -2.07 -2.22
N ASP A 201 -17.54 -3.18 -1.55
CA ASP A 201 -18.78 -3.40 -0.78
C ASP A 201 -18.90 -2.52 0.46
N ASN A 202 -17.79 -1.98 0.97
CA ASN A 202 -17.72 -1.16 2.18
C ASN A 202 -17.41 0.32 1.90
N ASP A 203 -17.59 0.78 0.66
CA ASP A 203 -17.31 2.16 0.23
C ASP A 203 -15.87 2.61 0.60
N MET A 204 -14.88 1.80 0.22
CA MET A 204 -13.46 2.08 0.44
C MET A 204 -12.66 2.04 -0.86
N TYR A 205 -11.56 2.78 -0.87
CA TYR A 205 -10.50 2.64 -1.87
C TYR A 205 -9.59 1.48 -1.54
N VAL A 206 -8.98 0.91 -2.59
CA VAL A 206 -8.01 -0.17 -2.46
C VAL A 206 -6.79 0.12 -3.32
N ILE A 207 -5.60 0.12 -2.71
CA ILE A 207 -4.33 0.27 -3.42
C ILE A 207 -3.78 -1.13 -3.70
N ILE A 208 -3.64 -1.47 -4.98
CA ILE A 208 -2.94 -2.68 -5.42
C ILE A 208 -1.48 -2.31 -5.61
N ASP A 209 -0.63 -2.72 -4.67
CA ASP A 209 0.78 -2.37 -4.63
C ASP A 209 1.68 -3.51 -5.13
N TRP A 210 2.40 -3.21 -6.22
CA TRP A 210 3.51 -4.01 -6.72
C TRP A 210 4.75 -3.73 -5.86
N HIS A 211 4.83 -4.47 -4.75
CA HIS A 211 5.69 -4.13 -3.61
C HIS A 211 7.16 -4.50 -3.86
N THR A 212 7.82 -3.74 -4.74
CA THR A 212 9.27 -3.82 -4.97
C THR A 212 10.03 -3.37 -3.73
N LEU A 213 10.99 -4.18 -3.29
CA LEU A 213 11.83 -3.87 -2.13
C LEU A 213 13.25 -4.41 -2.33
N ASN A 214 13.42 -5.73 -2.28
CA ASN A 214 14.73 -6.36 -2.49
C ASN A 214 15.16 -6.40 -3.97
N ASP A 215 14.18 -6.42 -4.88
CA ASP A 215 14.30 -6.11 -6.30
C ASP A 215 14.35 -4.60 -6.53
N ALA A 216 15.39 -3.98 -5.96
CA ALA A 216 15.57 -2.53 -5.81
C ALA A 216 15.39 -1.69 -7.10
N ASP A 217 15.64 -2.26 -8.29
CA ASP A 217 15.30 -1.64 -9.57
C ASP A 217 13.98 -2.23 -10.08
N PRO A 218 12.89 -1.45 -10.21
CA PRO A 218 11.61 -1.96 -10.68
C PRO A 218 11.66 -2.53 -12.11
N ASN A 219 12.76 -2.30 -12.85
CA ASN A 219 12.98 -2.93 -14.14
C ASN A 219 13.27 -4.45 -14.05
N GLU A 220 13.62 -5.01 -12.88
CA GLU A 220 13.99 -6.42 -12.72
C GLU A 220 12.85 -7.37 -13.15
N TYR A 221 11.64 -7.17 -12.61
CA TYR A 221 10.45 -7.96 -12.92
C TYR A 221 9.42 -7.19 -13.78
N LYS A 222 9.88 -6.25 -14.61
CA LYS A 222 9.00 -5.39 -15.42
C LYS A 222 8.04 -6.15 -16.33
N ALA A 223 8.47 -7.27 -16.90
CA ALA A 223 7.61 -8.08 -17.77
C ALA A 223 6.45 -8.70 -16.99
N ASP A 224 6.72 -9.21 -15.78
CA ASP A 224 5.71 -9.74 -14.86
C ASP A 224 4.78 -8.64 -14.37
N ALA A 225 5.30 -7.46 -14.04
CA ALA A 225 4.50 -6.29 -13.65
C ALA A 225 3.53 -5.85 -14.76
N ILE A 226 4.00 -5.74 -16.00
CA ILE A 226 3.15 -5.42 -17.17
C ILE A 226 2.04 -6.46 -17.34
N GLN A 227 2.37 -7.75 -17.20
CA GLN A 227 1.36 -8.80 -17.30
C GLN A 227 0.33 -8.68 -16.16
N PHE A 228 0.81 -8.55 -14.92
CA PHE A 228 0.00 -8.46 -13.71
C PHE A 228 -0.97 -7.28 -13.78
N PHE A 229 -0.47 -6.06 -13.99
CA PHE A 229 -1.32 -4.87 -14.10
C PHE A 229 -2.30 -4.97 -15.26
N GLY A 230 -1.89 -5.57 -16.38
CA GLY A 230 -2.82 -5.85 -17.48
C GLY A 230 -3.96 -6.80 -17.08
N GLU A 231 -3.69 -7.80 -16.22
CA GLU A 231 -4.72 -8.68 -15.66
C GLU A 231 -5.64 -7.92 -14.69
N MET A 232 -5.08 -7.16 -13.75
CA MET A 232 -5.85 -6.39 -12.76
C MET A 232 -6.78 -5.37 -13.43
N VAL A 233 -6.26 -4.61 -14.40
CA VAL A 233 -7.03 -3.58 -15.16
C VAL A 233 -8.16 -4.20 -15.96
N ARG A 234 -7.99 -5.41 -16.51
CA ARG A 234 -9.08 -6.12 -17.21
C ARG A 234 -10.16 -6.61 -16.25
N LYS A 235 -9.76 -7.04 -15.05
CA LYS A 235 -10.64 -7.59 -14.02
C LYS A 235 -11.46 -6.48 -13.36
N TYR A 236 -10.80 -5.41 -12.93
CA TYR A 236 -11.37 -4.31 -12.14
C TYR A 236 -11.69 -3.07 -12.98
N LYS A 237 -11.95 -3.23 -14.28
CA LYS A 237 -12.20 -2.10 -15.20
C LYS A 237 -13.39 -1.22 -14.81
N ASP A 238 -14.34 -1.78 -14.05
CA ASP A 238 -15.57 -1.13 -13.62
C ASP A 238 -15.49 -0.65 -12.15
N ASN A 239 -14.34 -0.85 -11.48
CA ASN A 239 -14.08 -0.43 -10.11
C ASN A 239 -13.36 0.93 -10.10
N GLU A 240 -14.07 2.01 -9.78
CA GLU A 240 -13.51 3.37 -9.69
C GLU A 240 -12.67 3.60 -8.43
N ASN A 241 -12.76 2.68 -7.45
CA ASN A 241 -12.08 2.72 -6.17
C ASN A 241 -10.67 2.09 -6.16
N VAL A 242 -10.24 1.47 -7.27
CA VAL A 242 -8.93 0.82 -7.38
C VAL A 242 -7.84 1.83 -7.76
N ILE A 243 -6.82 1.91 -6.92
CA ILE A 243 -5.60 2.69 -7.12
C ILE A 243 -4.45 1.71 -7.39
N TYR A 244 -3.57 2.03 -8.34
CA TYR A 244 -2.45 1.16 -8.71
C TYR A 244 -1.12 1.76 -8.27
N GLU A 245 -0.38 1.10 -7.39
CA GLU A 245 0.99 1.49 -7.02
C GLU A 245 1.98 0.60 -7.76
N ILE A 246 2.69 1.18 -8.74
CA ILE A 246 3.44 0.39 -9.72
C ILE A 246 4.81 -0.09 -9.23
N CYS A 247 5.33 0.53 -8.19
CA CYS A 247 6.55 0.11 -7.50
C CYS A 247 6.58 0.79 -6.13
N ASN A 248 6.70 0.02 -5.07
CA ASN A 248 6.80 0.50 -3.68
C ASN A 248 8.05 1.35 -3.45
N GLU A 249 9.23 0.70 -3.35
CA GLU A 249 10.45 1.38 -2.90
C GLU A 249 11.66 1.15 -3.82
N PRO A 250 11.72 1.82 -4.99
CA PRO A 250 12.97 1.91 -5.75
C PRO A 250 14.13 2.37 -4.86
N ASN A 251 15.20 1.58 -4.76
CA ASN A 251 16.28 1.84 -3.81
C ASN A 251 17.67 1.41 -4.33
N GLY A 252 18.69 1.47 -3.47
CA GLY A 252 20.07 1.17 -3.85
C GLY A 252 20.60 2.15 -4.90
N ASP A 253 21.13 1.63 -6.01
CA ASP A 253 21.67 2.44 -7.12
C ASP A 253 20.58 2.88 -8.14
N THR A 254 19.31 2.51 -7.92
CA THR A 254 18.20 2.85 -8.81
C THR A 254 17.98 4.35 -8.87
N THR A 255 18.02 4.93 -10.07
CA THR A 255 17.81 6.36 -10.27
C THR A 255 16.38 6.68 -10.71
N TRP A 256 15.98 7.95 -10.62
CA TRP A 256 14.70 8.38 -11.18
C TRP A 256 14.57 8.07 -12.68
N ASN A 257 15.67 8.08 -13.46
CA ASN A 257 15.60 7.69 -14.87
C ASN A 257 15.26 6.20 -15.06
N ASP A 258 15.70 5.32 -14.16
CA ASP A 258 15.35 3.89 -14.19
C ASP A 258 13.88 3.69 -13.85
N VAL A 259 13.38 4.38 -12.83
CA VAL A 259 11.95 4.40 -12.47
C VAL A 259 11.10 4.95 -13.62
N ARG A 260 11.50 6.07 -14.23
CA ARG A 260 10.79 6.62 -15.41
C ARG A 260 10.77 5.63 -16.57
N ARG A 261 11.87 4.91 -16.83
CA ARG A 261 11.91 3.88 -17.89
C ARG A 261 10.90 2.78 -17.62
N TYR A 262 10.81 2.32 -16.37
CA TYR A 262 9.81 1.35 -15.93
C TYR A 262 8.38 1.90 -16.08
N ALA A 263 8.10 3.06 -15.50
CA ALA A 263 6.78 3.69 -15.50
C ALA A 263 6.24 3.96 -16.92
N ASN A 264 7.10 4.38 -17.85
CA ASN A 264 6.72 4.61 -19.26
C ASN A 264 6.32 3.34 -20.02
N GLU A 265 6.61 2.15 -19.50
CA GLU A 265 6.17 0.87 -20.07
C GLU A 265 4.94 0.29 -19.33
N VAL A 266 4.84 0.49 -18.02
CA VAL A 266 3.73 -0.02 -17.19
C VAL A 266 2.49 0.86 -17.25
N ILE A 267 2.62 2.18 -17.13
CA ILE A 267 1.48 3.11 -17.12
C ILE A 267 0.59 2.97 -18.36
N PRO A 268 1.12 2.84 -19.60
CA PRO A 268 0.28 2.63 -20.78
C PRO A 268 -0.60 1.37 -20.72
N VAL A 269 -0.21 0.34 -19.95
CA VAL A 269 -1.01 -0.88 -19.74
C VAL A 269 -2.19 -0.57 -18.82
N ILE A 270 -1.96 0.22 -17.77
CA ILE A 270 -2.99 0.64 -16.80
C ILE A 270 -3.96 1.63 -17.41
N ARG A 271 -3.50 2.56 -18.26
CA ARG A 271 -4.31 3.61 -18.90
C ARG A 271 -5.43 3.12 -19.84
N ASN A 272 -5.68 1.81 -19.91
CA ASN A 272 -6.97 1.28 -20.40
C ASN A 272 -8.15 1.61 -19.46
N VAL A 273 -7.86 2.04 -18.23
CA VAL A 273 -8.82 2.62 -17.27
C VAL A 273 -8.31 3.99 -16.81
N ASP A 274 -9.24 4.82 -16.36
CA ASP A 274 -8.95 6.14 -15.79
C ASP A 274 -8.86 6.04 -14.26
N ALA A 275 -7.72 5.54 -13.79
CA ALA A 275 -7.42 5.30 -12.38
C ALA A 275 -6.24 6.15 -11.90
N ILE A 276 -6.18 6.39 -10.59
CA ILE A 276 -5.00 6.97 -9.94
C ILE A 276 -3.86 5.94 -9.99
N ILE A 277 -2.68 6.40 -10.37
CA ILE A 277 -1.46 5.58 -10.35
C ILE A 277 -0.45 6.24 -9.42
N LEU A 278 -0.02 5.49 -8.40
CA LEU A 278 1.08 5.86 -7.52
C LEU A 278 2.40 5.32 -8.08
N VAL A 279 3.44 6.15 -8.05
CA VAL A 279 4.77 5.81 -8.56
C VAL A 279 5.81 5.99 -7.48
N GLY A 280 6.42 4.88 -7.05
CA GLY A 280 7.59 4.82 -6.19
C GLY A 280 8.70 5.78 -6.60
N THR A 281 9.35 6.41 -5.63
CA THR A 281 10.50 7.29 -5.89
C THR A 281 11.80 6.66 -5.39
N PRO A 282 12.98 7.05 -5.91
CA PRO A 282 14.26 6.50 -5.47
C PRO A 282 14.50 6.69 -3.96
N LYS A 283 15.51 5.97 -3.45
CA LYS A 283 15.93 5.99 -2.04
C LYS A 283 14.78 5.62 -1.09
N TRP A 284 14.13 4.48 -1.34
CA TRP A 284 13.01 4.01 -0.51
C TRP A 284 11.86 5.04 -0.47
N ALA A 285 11.48 5.55 -1.64
CA ALA A 285 10.45 6.56 -1.79
C ALA A 285 10.70 7.85 -0.98
N THR A 286 11.93 8.38 -0.95
CA THR A 286 12.24 9.66 -0.27
C THR A 286 12.78 10.75 -1.19
N ASP A 287 13.14 10.42 -2.44
CA ASP A 287 13.76 11.35 -3.39
C ASP A 287 12.73 12.05 -4.29
N LEU A 288 12.09 13.10 -3.77
CA LEU A 288 11.17 13.95 -4.55
C LEU A 288 11.87 15.02 -5.39
N ASP A 289 13.08 15.45 -5.01
CA ASP A 289 13.86 16.46 -5.75
C ASP A 289 14.13 16.00 -7.19
N SER A 290 14.56 14.75 -7.36
CA SER A 290 14.80 14.20 -8.70
C SER A 290 13.53 14.07 -9.54
N VAL A 291 12.37 13.96 -8.89
CA VAL A 291 11.05 13.91 -9.54
C VAL A 291 10.65 15.30 -10.02
N LEU A 292 10.76 16.34 -9.17
CA LEU A 292 10.46 17.74 -9.50
C LEU A 292 11.21 18.20 -10.76
N ASP A 293 12.49 17.81 -10.89
CA ASP A 293 13.31 18.13 -12.06
C ASP A 293 12.75 17.54 -13.37
N LYS A 294 12.07 16.39 -13.29
CA LYS A 294 11.66 15.63 -14.48
C LYS A 294 10.45 14.73 -14.22
N PRO A 295 9.26 15.30 -13.97
CA PRO A 295 8.05 14.51 -13.73
C PRO A 295 7.69 13.64 -14.94
N LEU A 296 6.78 12.69 -14.70
CA LEU A 296 6.14 11.89 -15.74
C LEU A 296 5.10 12.72 -16.49
N ASP A 297 4.97 12.46 -17.79
CA ASP A 297 4.02 13.15 -18.69
C ASP A 297 2.73 12.32 -18.83
N PHE A 298 2.05 12.10 -17.70
CA PHE A 298 0.77 11.41 -17.63
C PHE A 298 -0.14 12.12 -16.62
N ASP A 299 -1.43 12.21 -16.90
CA ASP A 299 -2.45 12.67 -15.95
C ASP A 299 -2.67 11.62 -14.85
N ASN A 300 -3.36 11.97 -13.76
CA ASN A 300 -3.74 11.04 -12.67
C ASN A 300 -2.56 10.22 -12.12
N ILE A 301 -1.42 10.88 -11.95
CA ILE A 301 -0.21 10.35 -11.30
C ILE A 301 0.00 11.07 -9.98
N MET A 302 0.30 10.30 -8.94
CA MET A 302 0.91 10.83 -7.72
C MET A 302 2.23 10.08 -7.46
N TYR A 303 3.18 10.74 -6.81
CA TYR A 303 4.48 10.16 -6.47
C TYR A 303 4.45 9.73 -5.00
N THR A 304 5.01 8.56 -4.70
CA THR A 304 5.00 8.09 -3.31
C THR A 304 6.11 8.73 -2.50
N TYR A 305 5.80 9.01 -1.23
CA TYR A 305 6.78 9.41 -0.23
C TYR A 305 6.61 8.55 1.02
N HIS A 306 7.65 7.87 1.48
CA HIS A 306 7.58 7.02 2.67
C HIS A 306 8.37 7.60 3.83
N PHE A 307 7.84 7.44 5.05
CA PHE A 307 8.58 7.83 6.25
C PHE A 307 8.37 6.93 7.45
N TYR A 308 9.35 6.89 8.36
CA TYR A 308 9.27 6.19 9.63
C TYR A 308 9.69 7.15 10.74
N ALA A 309 8.79 7.49 11.67
CA ALA A 309 8.97 8.61 12.60
C ALA A 309 10.12 8.39 13.62
N GLY A 310 10.57 7.15 13.83
CA GLY A 310 11.78 6.84 14.59
C GLY A 310 13.07 7.27 13.89
N THR A 311 13.06 7.32 12.55
CA THR A 311 14.26 7.56 11.72
C THR A 311 14.23 8.88 10.94
N HIS A 312 13.08 9.22 10.36
CA HIS A 312 12.92 10.39 9.49
C HIS A 312 12.37 11.57 10.27
N HIS A 313 13.12 12.67 10.28
CA HIS A 313 12.87 13.81 11.13
C HIS A 313 12.66 15.09 10.30
N LYS A 314 13.11 16.22 10.85
CA LYS A 314 12.84 17.55 10.30
C LYS A 314 13.37 17.74 8.88
N ALA A 315 14.50 17.13 8.53
CA ALA A 315 15.08 17.27 7.20
C ALA A 315 14.18 16.61 6.14
N GLU A 316 13.69 15.41 6.43
CA GLU A 316 12.79 14.64 5.60
C GLU A 316 11.42 15.34 5.47
N ARG A 317 10.88 15.85 6.58
CA ARG A 317 9.66 16.70 6.54
C ARG A 317 9.83 17.93 5.66
N ASN A 318 10.97 18.61 5.75
CA ASN A 318 11.23 19.77 4.91
C ASN A 318 11.32 19.39 3.43
N ALA A 319 11.94 18.25 3.08
CA ALA A 319 11.99 17.78 1.70
C ALA A 319 10.58 17.48 1.14
N LEU A 320 9.71 16.83 1.93
CA LEU A 320 8.31 16.64 1.54
C LEU A 320 7.58 17.99 1.39
N ARG A 321 7.77 18.91 2.35
CA ARG A 321 7.18 20.25 2.31
C ARG A 321 7.57 21.00 1.03
N ASP A 322 8.86 21.04 0.71
CA ASP A 322 9.39 21.74 -0.47
C ASP A 322 8.77 21.17 -1.77
N ALA A 323 8.59 19.85 -1.86
CA ALA A 323 7.95 19.23 -3.02
C ALA A 323 6.45 19.53 -3.13
N LEU A 324 5.73 19.56 -2.01
CA LEU A 324 4.32 19.94 -1.98
C LEU A 324 4.13 21.42 -2.34
N ASP A 325 4.99 22.31 -1.85
CA ASP A 325 4.97 23.75 -2.16
C ASP A 325 5.25 24.04 -3.64
N GLU A 326 6.08 23.22 -4.30
CA GLU A 326 6.32 23.27 -5.75
C GLU A 326 5.19 22.62 -6.58
N GLY A 327 4.14 22.11 -5.92
CA GLY A 327 2.93 21.59 -6.56
C GLY A 327 3.03 20.14 -7.02
N LEU A 328 3.97 19.35 -6.47
CA LEU A 328 4.07 17.93 -6.78
C LEU A 328 2.91 17.14 -6.14
N PRO A 329 2.14 16.34 -6.88
CA PRO A 329 1.12 15.49 -6.30
C PRO A 329 1.78 14.30 -5.58
N VAL A 330 1.67 14.27 -4.25
CA VAL A 330 2.30 13.26 -3.40
C VAL A 330 1.25 12.46 -2.64
N PHE A 331 1.47 11.14 -2.53
CA PHE A 331 0.68 10.24 -1.69
C PHE A 331 1.65 9.50 -0.76
N ILE A 332 1.36 9.41 0.53
CA ILE A 332 2.20 8.67 1.49
C ILE A 332 1.67 7.24 1.57
N SER A 333 2.01 6.39 0.60
CA SER A 333 1.46 5.03 0.53
C SER A 333 1.99 4.12 1.63
N GLU A 334 3.06 4.52 2.30
CA GLU A 334 3.57 3.84 3.47
C GLU A 334 4.15 4.84 4.48
N TYR A 335 3.79 4.69 5.75
CA TYR A 335 4.54 5.29 6.85
C TYR A 335 4.46 4.46 8.12
N GLY A 336 5.51 4.52 8.95
CA GLY A 336 5.54 3.92 10.28
C GLY A 336 5.81 4.96 11.38
N LEU A 337 5.45 4.62 12.62
CA LEU A 337 5.68 5.49 13.78
C LEU A 337 6.93 5.10 14.59
N VAL A 338 7.59 4.03 14.17
CA VAL A 338 8.78 3.44 14.78
C VAL A 338 10.01 3.66 13.88
N ASP A 339 11.13 2.96 14.13
CA ASP A 339 12.32 3.04 13.28
C ASP A 339 12.08 2.39 11.91
N ALA A 340 12.88 2.77 10.92
CA ALA A 340 12.71 2.33 9.53
C ALA A 340 13.04 0.85 9.27
N ASP A 341 13.51 0.11 10.29
CA ASP A 341 13.58 -1.35 10.25
C ASP A 341 12.25 -2.04 10.63
N GLY A 342 11.21 -1.25 10.91
CA GLY A 342 9.86 -1.73 11.26
C GLY A 342 9.69 -2.04 12.75
N ASP A 343 10.70 -1.79 13.57
CA ASP A 343 10.72 -2.16 14.98
C ASP A 343 11.08 -0.96 15.89
N GLY A 344 11.09 -1.20 17.20
CA GLY A 344 11.31 -0.16 18.21
C GLY A 344 10.00 0.37 18.80
N ASN A 345 10.08 1.49 19.51
CA ASN A 345 8.92 2.09 20.15
C ASN A 345 8.39 3.25 19.32
N LEU A 346 7.09 3.53 19.45
CA LEU A 346 6.44 4.68 18.85
C LEU A 346 7.15 5.99 19.26
N ASN A 347 7.55 6.80 18.27
CA ASN A 347 8.09 8.13 18.50
C ASN A 347 6.98 9.18 18.42
N GLU A 348 6.15 9.25 19.47
CA GLU A 348 4.92 10.05 19.51
C GLU A 348 5.13 11.50 19.10
N LYS A 349 6.16 12.14 19.65
CA LYS A 349 6.46 13.54 19.37
C LYS A 349 6.78 13.78 17.90
N GLU A 350 7.52 12.87 17.26
CA GLU A 350 7.84 13.01 15.85
C GLU A 350 6.64 12.65 14.97
N ALA A 351 5.85 11.65 15.37
CA ALA A 351 4.57 11.31 14.75
C ALA A 351 3.63 12.53 14.71
N ASP A 352 3.51 13.27 15.82
CA ASP A 352 2.71 14.50 15.89
C ASP A 352 3.20 15.57 14.92
N TYR A 353 4.52 15.76 14.79
CA TYR A 353 5.07 16.71 13.82
C TYR A 353 4.81 16.29 12.37
N TRP A 354 4.85 14.99 12.06
CA TRP A 354 4.45 14.48 10.76
C TRP A 354 2.96 14.70 10.53
N TYR A 355 2.11 14.36 11.50
CA TYR A 355 0.67 14.54 11.44
C TYR A 355 0.26 15.99 11.18
N ASP A 356 0.79 16.92 11.96
CA ASP A 356 0.52 18.35 11.81
C ASP A 356 0.82 18.80 10.37
N MET A 357 1.94 18.38 9.81
CA MET A 357 2.31 18.73 8.43
C MET A 357 1.39 18.04 7.41
N ILE A 358 1.30 16.72 7.41
CA ILE A 358 0.62 15.98 6.34
C ILE A 358 -0.89 16.13 6.40
N ARG A 359 -1.48 16.36 7.58
CA ARG A 359 -2.93 16.54 7.72
C ARG A 359 -3.35 18.00 7.80
N LYS A 360 -2.78 18.75 8.75
CA LYS A 360 -3.27 20.10 9.05
C LYS A 360 -2.73 21.16 8.07
N GLU A 361 -1.52 20.97 7.54
CA GLU A 361 -0.93 21.93 6.59
C GLU A 361 -1.26 21.60 5.12
N TYR A 362 -1.26 20.30 4.72
CA TYR A 362 -1.33 19.92 3.30
C TYR A 362 -2.45 18.95 2.89
N GLY A 363 -3.14 18.27 3.82
CA GLY A 363 -4.20 17.32 3.47
C GLY A 363 -3.74 16.09 2.65
N VAL A 364 -2.50 15.63 2.83
CA VAL A 364 -1.90 14.52 2.09
C VAL A 364 -2.52 13.20 2.53
N SER A 365 -2.98 12.40 1.56
CA SER A 365 -3.50 11.05 1.79
C SER A 365 -2.38 10.07 2.17
N SER A 366 -2.68 9.10 3.04
CA SER A 366 -1.66 8.14 3.48
C SER A 366 -2.16 6.80 4.02
N CYS A 367 -1.31 5.77 3.97
CA CYS A 367 -1.53 4.47 4.61
C CYS A 367 -0.43 4.12 5.62
N MET A 368 -0.81 3.74 6.85
CA MET A 368 0.13 3.35 7.90
C MET A 368 0.58 1.89 7.72
N TRP A 369 1.86 1.60 7.95
CA TRP A 369 2.47 0.27 7.99
C TRP A 369 2.52 -0.23 9.45
N ASN A 370 2.03 -1.43 9.79
CA ASN A 370 1.31 -2.41 8.97
C ASN A 370 0.25 -3.22 9.73
N LEU A 371 -0.74 -3.68 8.98
CA LEU A 371 -1.76 -4.61 9.44
C LEU A 371 -1.21 -6.05 9.40
N SER A 372 -0.63 -6.46 10.52
CA SER A 372 -0.25 -7.83 10.87
C SER A 372 -0.18 -7.98 12.40
N ASN A 373 0.04 -9.21 12.87
CA ASN A 373 0.42 -9.53 14.24
C ASN A 373 1.89 -9.97 14.35
N LYS A 374 2.75 -9.45 13.47
CA LYS A 374 4.19 -9.70 13.57
C LYS A 374 4.72 -9.13 14.88
N ASP A 375 5.64 -9.85 15.52
CA ASP A 375 6.29 -9.39 16.76
C ASP A 375 7.34 -8.30 16.45
N GLU A 376 6.87 -7.11 16.07
CA GLU A 376 7.65 -5.91 15.76
C GLU A 376 6.87 -4.62 16.08
N GLY A 377 7.56 -3.53 16.36
CA GLY A 377 6.95 -2.25 16.77
C GLY A 377 5.96 -1.60 15.79
N SER A 378 6.06 -1.88 14.49
CA SER A 378 5.15 -1.31 13.46
C SER A 378 3.87 -2.11 13.24
N ALA A 379 3.78 -3.35 13.75
CA ALA A 379 2.57 -4.15 13.64
C ALA A 379 1.41 -3.51 14.39
N MET A 380 0.23 -3.48 13.77
CA MET A 380 -0.96 -2.85 14.36
C MET A 380 -1.70 -3.76 15.35
N ILE A 381 -1.56 -5.07 15.20
CA ILE A 381 -2.22 -6.08 16.04
C ILE A 381 -1.16 -6.69 16.94
N ASN A 382 -1.47 -6.86 18.22
CA ASN A 382 -0.56 -7.45 19.18
C ASN A 382 -0.23 -8.90 18.78
N ALA A 383 1.03 -9.32 18.99
CA ALA A 383 1.54 -10.60 18.49
C ALA A 383 0.83 -11.85 19.03
N ASP A 384 0.12 -11.71 20.15
CA ASP A 384 -0.70 -12.76 20.76
C ASP A 384 -2.18 -12.72 20.34
N CYS A 385 -2.57 -11.75 19.52
CA CYS A 385 -3.92 -11.62 18.97
C CYS A 385 -4.01 -12.22 17.55
N ASP A 386 -5.00 -13.08 17.35
CA ASP A 386 -5.32 -13.75 16.07
C ASP A 386 -6.72 -13.39 15.54
N LYS A 387 -7.35 -12.35 16.11
CA LYS A 387 -8.65 -11.84 15.66
C LYS A 387 -8.56 -11.23 14.27
N LEU A 388 -9.66 -11.32 13.54
CA LEU A 388 -9.84 -10.70 12.21
C LEU A 388 -10.84 -9.54 12.23
N SER A 389 -11.61 -9.38 13.30
CA SER A 389 -12.58 -8.30 13.50
C SER A 389 -12.72 -7.97 14.99
N ASP A 390 -13.50 -6.93 15.29
CA ASP A 390 -13.93 -6.59 16.66
C ASP A 390 -12.76 -6.42 17.63
N PHE A 391 -11.67 -5.82 17.13
CA PHE A 391 -10.49 -5.49 17.92
C PHE A 391 -10.86 -4.57 19.09
N THR A 392 -10.39 -4.90 20.28
CA THR A 392 -10.41 -4.04 21.46
C THR A 392 -9.09 -3.28 21.59
N GLU A 393 -9.03 -2.29 22.48
CA GLU A 393 -7.77 -1.58 22.77
C GLU A 393 -6.64 -2.54 23.20
N GLU A 394 -6.97 -3.64 23.87
CA GLU A 394 -6.01 -4.64 24.33
C GLU A 394 -5.45 -5.52 23.20
N ASP A 395 -6.14 -5.58 22.05
CA ASP A 395 -5.70 -6.34 20.88
C ASP A 395 -4.71 -5.56 20.01
N LEU A 396 -4.58 -4.25 20.23
CA LEU A 396 -3.91 -3.33 19.31
C LEU A 396 -2.61 -2.75 19.88
N SER A 397 -1.71 -2.37 18.98
CA SER A 397 -0.48 -1.68 19.35
C SER A 397 -0.70 -0.18 19.58
N GLU A 398 0.27 0.48 20.21
CA GLU A 398 0.26 1.94 20.40
C GLU A 398 0.15 2.69 19.07
N SER A 399 0.76 2.17 17.99
CA SER A 399 0.69 2.75 16.66
C SER A 399 -0.72 2.71 16.07
N ALA A 400 -1.42 1.57 16.20
CA ALA A 400 -2.81 1.43 15.77
C ALA A 400 -3.73 2.38 16.55
N MET A 401 -3.58 2.41 17.88
CA MET A 401 -4.35 3.31 18.74
C MET A 401 -4.11 4.78 18.41
N TRP A 402 -2.86 5.17 18.10
CA TRP A 402 -2.56 6.54 17.66
C TRP A 402 -3.30 6.90 16.36
N LEU A 403 -3.34 6.01 15.36
CA LEU A 403 -4.06 6.26 14.10
C LEU A 403 -5.57 6.43 14.35
N ILE A 404 -6.16 5.54 15.15
CA ILE A 404 -7.58 5.59 15.50
C ILE A 404 -7.89 6.91 16.22
N ASP A 405 -7.05 7.31 17.18
CA ASP A 405 -7.19 8.59 17.88
C ASP A 405 -7.11 9.77 16.90
N GLN A 406 -6.16 9.77 15.95
CA GLN A 406 -6.06 10.82 14.94
C GLN A 406 -7.31 10.92 14.06
N ILE A 407 -7.85 9.79 13.59
CA ILE A 407 -9.11 9.78 12.84
C ILE A 407 -10.24 10.31 13.72
N SER A 408 -10.31 9.88 14.99
CA SER A 408 -11.34 10.29 15.96
C SER A 408 -11.31 11.79 16.33
N GLN A 409 -10.23 12.49 16.00
CA GLN A 409 -10.08 13.92 16.27
C GLN A 409 -10.42 14.81 15.09
N LEU A 410 -10.61 14.24 13.88
CA LEU A 410 -11.00 15.01 12.70
C LEU A 410 -12.37 15.65 12.88
N LYS A 411 -12.45 16.97 12.74
CA LYS A 411 -13.73 17.70 12.84
C LYS A 411 -14.18 18.17 11.47
N HIS A 412 -15.49 18.33 11.30
CA HIS A 412 -16.04 19.13 10.20
C HIS A 412 -15.49 20.58 10.18
N SER A 413 -14.88 21.09 11.26
CA SER A 413 -14.23 22.40 11.25
C SER A 413 -12.82 22.40 10.66
N ASP A 414 -12.18 21.24 10.59
CA ASP A 414 -10.83 21.07 10.03
C ASP A 414 -10.88 21.00 8.47
N LEU A 415 -12.10 21.11 7.94
CA LEU A 415 -12.43 21.24 6.52
C LEU A 415 -12.05 22.64 6.03
N GLU A 416 -10.87 22.80 5.42
CA GLU A 416 -10.61 24.00 4.63
C GLU A 416 -11.55 24.02 3.40
N GLN A 417 -12.18 25.16 3.14
CA GLN A 417 -12.85 25.49 1.88
C GLN A 417 -14.05 24.62 1.43
N GLY A 418 -14.75 23.94 2.35
CA GLY A 418 -16.04 23.30 2.05
C GLY A 418 -15.97 21.86 1.55
N VAL A 419 -14.80 21.23 1.67
CA VAL A 419 -14.63 19.78 1.50
C VAL A 419 -15.20 19.07 2.72
N ASP A 420 -16.03 18.04 2.59
CA ASP A 420 -16.54 17.26 3.73
C ASP A 420 -15.88 15.87 3.78
N TRP A 421 -14.89 15.68 4.66
CA TRP A 421 -14.16 14.41 4.71
C TRP A 421 -14.81 13.31 5.54
N ILE A 422 -15.86 13.60 6.31
CA ILE A 422 -16.50 12.60 7.18
C ILE A 422 -17.96 12.42 6.77
N THR A 423 -18.48 11.20 6.90
CA THR A 423 -19.91 10.97 6.63
C THR A 423 -20.75 11.63 7.74
N PRO A 424 -21.85 12.32 7.40
CA PRO A 424 -22.74 12.90 8.41
C PRO A 424 -23.52 11.81 9.15
N GLU A 425 -22.95 11.22 10.21
CA GLU A 425 -23.64 10.29 11.13
C GLU A 425 -23.29 10.56 12.61
N ASN A 426 -24.31 10.98 13.38
CA ASN A 426 -24.49 10.87 14.85
C ASN A 426 -23.48 11.43 15.88
N ASN A 427 -22.88 12.61 15.68
CA ASN A 427 -22.25 13.36 16.79
C ASN A 427 -23.27 14.05 17.75
N ASN A 428 -24.29 13.28 18.19
CA ASN A 428 -25.27 13.65 19.21
C ASN A 428 -25.43 12.48 20.21
N ARG A 429 -24.43 12.27 21.07
CA ARG A 429 -24.64 11.82 22.46
C ARG A 429 -23.40 12.04 23.32
#